data_AF-A0A7X6VI84-F1
#
_entry.id   AF-A0A7X6VI84-F1
#
_cell.length_a   1.000
_cell.length_b   1.000
_cell.length_c   1.000
_cell.angle_alpha   90.00
_cell.angle_beta   90.00
_cell.angle_gamma   90.00
#
_symmetry.space_group_name_H-M   'P 1'
#
loop_
_entity.id
_entity.type
_entity.pdbx_description
1 polymer ?
#
loop_
_entity_poly.entity_id
_entity_poly.type
_entity_poly.pdbx_seq_one_letter_code
_entity_poly.pdbx_strand_id
1 'polypeptide(L)'
;MIVTLTLEKINIKKDDYRCTFSTETLNELSSAGLIRKRKKIYKLQINNRELQLECPLLKHPNENVVLWPASKVPYRKYPVYIYLFAVALYLSNDLSMRSVAAKVRQQFGLAKFSHSTLCRALQKLKEKIPELVSLTDINTAAETPPIIPRKNWSPSRQEQYRRLLNILAPVLNKSKTICYSSLLNYRCYNKTMKFLL
;
A
#
# COMPACT_ATOMS: atom_id res chain seq x y z
N MET A 1 7.40 14.98 12.06
CA MET A 1 6.64 14.93 10.78
C MET A 1 5.45 14.02 10.99
N ILE A 2 4.32 14.63 11.32
CA ILE A 2 3.05 13.94 11.46
C ILE A 2 2.50 13.69 10.05
N VAL A 3 2.08 12.46 9.79
CA VAL A 3 1.47 12.06 8.52
C VAL A 3 0.00 11.77 8.78
N THR A 4 -0.90 12.54 8.17
CA THR A 4 -2.33 12.18 8.14
C THR A 4 -2.58 11.41 6.85
N LEU A 5 -2.94 10.13 6.97
CA LEU A 5 -3.29 9.31 5.82
C LEU A 5 -4.74 9.60 5.41
N THR A 6 -5.05 9.75 4.13
CA THR A 6 -6.44 9.89 3.66
C THR A 6 -6.82 8.80 2.68
N LEU A 7 -8.12 8.49 2.64
CA LEU A 7 -8.73 7.48 1.74
C LEU A 7 -9.05 8.05 0.34
N GLU A 8 -8.60 9.27 0.04
CA GLU A 8 -8.99 9.95 -1.20
C GLU A 8 -8.40 9.31 -2.46
N LYS A 9 -9.20 9.33 -3.54
CA LYS A 9 -8.85 8.75 -4.83
C LYS A 9 -7.77 9.58 -5.53
N ILE A 10 -6.80 8.90 -6.13
CA ILE A 10 -5.85 9.51 -7.07
C ILE A 10 -6.61 9.84 -8.36
N ASN A 11 -6.88 11.13 -8.59
CA ASN A 11 -7.51 11.60 -9.84
C ASN A 11 -6.47 11.76 -10.95
N ILE A 12 -6.72 11.13 -12.09
CA ILE A 12 -5.86 11.15 -13.28
C ILE A 12 -6.53 12.06 -14.32
N LYS A 13 -6.10 13.32 -14.47
CA LYS A 13 -6.53 14.20 -15.59
C LYS A 13 -5.34 14.79 -16.37
N LYS A 14 -5.43 14.70 -17.71
CA LYS A 14 -4.67 15.46 -18.73
C LYS A 14 -3.14 15.51 -18.58
N ASP A 15 -2.45 14.39 -18.79
CA ASP A 15 -0.98 14.24 -18.98
C ASP A 15 -0.04 14.93 -17.95
N ASP A 16 -0.60 15.49 -16.88
CA ASP A 16 0.09 16.16 -15.79
C ASP A 16 -0.65 15.79 -14.49
N TYR A 17 -0.15 14.77 -13.82
CA TYR A 17 -0.95 13.99 -12.86
C TYR A 17 -0.59 14.32 -11.41
N ARG A 18 -1.28 15.33 -10.88
CA ARG A 18 -1.22 15.69 -9.46
C ARG A 18 -2.10 14.74 -8.66
N CYS A 19 -1.51 13.98 -7.74
CA CYS A 19 -2.28 13.30 -6.70
C CYS A 19 -2.62 14.33 -5.62
N THR A 20 -3.54 15.23 -5.96
CA THR A 20 -4.12 16.18 -5.03
C THR A 20 -5.19 15.47 -4.22
N PHE A 21 -5.25 15.83 -2.93
CA PHE A 21 -6.45 15.67 -2.12
C PHE A 21 -7.68 16.16 -2.90
N SER A 22 -8.88 15.69 -2.56
CA SER A 22 -10.08 16.15 -3.25
C SER A 22 -10.12 17.67 -3.26
N THR A 23 -10.55 18.25 -4.38
CA THR A 23 -10.56 19.71 -4.52
C THR A 23 -11.40 20.35 -3.42
N GLU A 24 -12.43 19.66 -2.96
CA GLU A 24 -13.25 20.00 -1.80
C GLU A 24 -12.43 20.08 -0.51
N THR A 25 -11.74 19.01 -0.12
CA THR A 25 -10.89 19.01 1.08
C THR A 25 -9.76 20.05 1.00
N LEU A 26 -9.14 20.23 -0.18
CA LEU A 26 -8.13 21.28 -0.35
C LEU A 26 -8.72 22.68 -0.20
N ASN A 27 -9.91 22.91 -0.73
CA ASN A 27 -10.58 24.20 -0.63
C ASN A 27 -11.00 24.48 0.81
N GLU A 28 -11.55 23.51 1.54
CA GLU A 28 -11.88 23.66 2.97
C GLU A 28 -10.66 24.04 3.80
N LEU A 29 -9.56 23.29 3.65
CA LEU A 29 -8.31 23.54 4.37
C LEU A 29 -7.65 24.86 3.96
N SER A 30 -7.79 25.26 2.70
CA SER A 30 -7.31 26.54 2.19
C SER A 30 -8.13 27.71 2.76
N SER A 31 -9.46 27.60 2.74
CA SER A 31 -10.39 28.58 3.31
C SER A 31 -10.19 28.74 4.82
N ALA A 32 -9.85 27.66 5.52
CA ALA A 32 -9.47 27.70 6.93
C ALA A 32 -8.06 28.27 7.19
N GLY A 33 -7.31 28.66 6.14
CA GLY A 33 -5.95 29.19 6.27
C GLY A 33 -4.91 28.18 6.76
N LEU A 34 -5.24 26.89 6.75
CA LEU A 34 -4.44 25.80 7.32
C LEU A 34 -3.40 25.25 6.35
N ILE A 35 -3.53 25.49 5.04
CA ILE A 35 -2.56 25.03 4.03
C ILE A 35 -1.36 25.99 3.95
N ARG A 36 -0.14 25.43 3.89
CA ARG A 36 1.08 26.17 3.54
C ARG A 36 1.27 26.23 2.03
N LYS A 37 1.85 27.34 1.52
CA LYS A 37 2.21 27.49 0.10
C LYS A 37 3.20 26.40 -0.39
N ARG A 38 4.12 25.98 0.49
CA ARG A 38 5.11 24.94 0.17
C ARG A 38 4.47 23.56 0.21
N LYS A 39 4.76 22.74 -0.79
CA LYS A 39 4.37 21.32 -0.86
C LYS A 39 5.57 20.41 -0.68
N LYS A 40 5.33 19.16 -0.31
CA LYS A 40 6.35 18.09 -0.36
C LYS A 40 6.10 17.23 -1.59
N ILE A 41 7.16 16.94 -2.34
CA ILE A 41 7.08 16.17 -3.58
C ILE A 41 7.75 14.81 -3.38
N TYR A 42 7.09 13.74 -3.79
CA TYR A 42 7.59 12.37 -3.70
C TYR A 42 7.49 11.66 -5.04
N LYS A 43 8.45 10.77 -5.31
CA LYS A 43 8.44 9.95 -6.53
C LYS A 43 7.65 8.65 -6.32
N LEU A 44 6.95 8.23 -7.37
CA LEU A 44 6.16 6.99 -7.44
C LEU A 44 6.27 6.40 -8.84
N GLN A 45 6.17 5.08 -8.99
CA GLN A 45 6.10 4.43 -10.30
C GLN A 45 4.75 3.70 -10.46
N ILE A 46 4.00 4.06 -11.49
CA ILE A 46 2.72 3.45 -11.89
C ILE A 46 2.72 3.33 -13.42
N ASN A 47 2.29 2.20 -13.98
CA ASN A 47 2.11 2.00 -15.43
C ASN A 47 3.32 2.48 -16.26
N ASN A 48 4.53 2.08 -15.87
CA ASN A 48 5.81 2.39 -16.49
C ASN A 48 6.22 3.85 -16.47
N ARG A 49 5.47 4.72 -15.80
CA ARG A 49 5.76 6.14 -15.67
C ARG A 49 6.25 6.46 -14.26
N GLU A 50 7.30 7.26 -14.15
CA GLU A 50 7.65 7.91 -12.89
C GLU A 50 6.73 9.13 -12.71
N LEU A 51 6.05 9.19 -11.58
CA LEU A 51 5.08 10.21 -11.22
C LEU A 51 5.58 10.98 -10.00
N GLN A 52 5.20 12.26 -9.95
CA GLN A 52 5.41 13.12 -8.80
C GLN A 52 4.12 13.26 -8.00
N LEU A 53 4.15 12.81 -6.75
CA LEU A 53 3.10 12.99 -5.76
C LEU A 53 3.37 14.28 -4.99
N GLU A 54 2.51 15.27 -5.18
CA GLU A 54 2.51 16.51 -4.41
C GLU A 54 1.64 16.37 -3.16
N CYS A 55 2.27 16.39 -1.99
CA CYS A 55 1.61 16.36 -0.70
C CYS A 55 1.54 17.79 -0.10
N PRO A 56 0.33 18.30 0.23
CA PRO A 56 0.17 19.54 0.97
C PRO A 56 0.81 19.47 2.36
N LEU A 57 1.27 20.63 2.82
CA LEU A 57 1.72 20.84 4.19
C LEU A 57 0.68 21.64 4.96
N LEU A 58 0.33 21.20 6.17
CA LEU A 58 -0.52 21.96 7.06
C LEU A 58 0.29 22.82 8.02
N LYS A 59 -0.29 23.95 8.41
CA LYS A 59 0.16 24.76 9.54
C LYS A 59 -0.25 24.04 10.82
N HIS A 60 0.73 23.73 11.65
CA HIS A 60 0.54 23.25 13.01
C HIS A 60 1.51 24.03 13.92
N PRO A 61 1.13 24.35 15.18
CA PRO A 61 1.91 25.24 16.04
C PRO A 61 3.37 24.82 16.21
N ASN A 62 3.59 23.51 16.33
CA ASN A 62 4.90 22.98 16.71
C ASN A 62 5.63 22.24 15.57
N GLU A 63 4.94 21.86 14.49
CA GLU A 63 5.50 20.99 13.46
C GLU A 63 4.93 21.24 12.05
N ASN A 64 5.61 20.69 11.04
CA ASN A 64 5.02 20.53 9.71
C ASN A 64 4.27 19.20 9.63
N VAL A 65 2.96 19.27 9.37
CA VAL A 65 2.13 18.08 9.12
C VAL A 65 2.04 17.88 7.61
N VAL A 66 2.38 16.68 7.13
CA VAL A 66 2.23 16.32 5.72
C VAL A 66 0.93 15.57 5.55
N LEU A 67 0.06 16.06 4.69
CA LEU A 67 -1.07 15.27 4.24
C LEU A 67 -0.59 14.22 3.24
N TRP A 68 -0.76 12.94 3.57
CA TRP A 68 -0.16 11.83 2.80
C TRP A 68 -1.23 10.86 2.29
N PRO A 69 -1.15 10.37 1.05
CA PRO A 69 -2.13 9.39 0.57
C PRO A 69 -1.86 8.00 1.13
N ALA A 70 -2.89 7.34 1.67
CA ALA A 70 -2.76 6.01 2.27
C ALA A 70 -2.30 4.92 1.28
N SER A 71 -2.49 5.15 -0.01
CA SER A 71 -2.02 4.27 -1.09
C SER A 71 -0.49 4.30 -1.28
N LYS A 72 0.22 5.27 -0.69
CA LYS A 72 1.67 5.44 -0.81
C LYS A 72 2.39 5.09 0.49
N VAL A 73 3.48 4.36 0.38
CA VAL A 73 4.43 4.16 1.49
C VAL A 73 5.67 5.07 1.27
N PRO A 74 6.17 5.79 2.28
CA PRO A 74 7.39 6.59 2.16
C PRO A 74 8.58 5.78 1.65
N TYR A 75 9.42 6.40 0.82
CA TYR A 75 10.63 5.79 0.26
C TYR A 75 10.42 4.48 -0.54
N ARG A 76 9.17 4.10 -0.81
CA ARG A 76 8.82 2.95 -1.66
C ARG A 76 8.49 3.41 -3.07
N LYS A 77 9.01 2.68 -4.06
CA LYS A 77 8.86 3.04 -5.47
C LYS A 77 7.43 2.85 -5.98
N TYR A 78 6.75 1.80 -5.52
CA TYR A 78 5.41 1.45 -5.98
C TYR A 78 4.35 1.84 -4.93
N PRO A 79 3.07 1.93 -5.32
CA PRO A 79 1.96 2.01 -4.37
C PRO A 79 1.89 0.75 -3.50
N VAL A 80 1.28 0.87 -2.32
CA VAL A 80 1.18 -0.22 -1.33
C VAL A 80 0.49 -1.46 -1.92
N TYR A 81 -0.55 -1.27 -2.74
CA TYR A 81 -1.34 -2.35 -3.31
C TYR A 81 -0.52 -3.29 -4.21
N ILE A 82 0.53 -2.79 -4.87
CA ILE A 82 1.39 -3.62 -5.74
C ILE A 82 2.17 -4.63 -4.90
N TYR A 83 2.71 -4.19 -3.76
CA TYR A 83 3.45 -5.07 -2.85
C TYR A 83 2.54 -6.11 -2.20
N LEU A 84 1.35 -5.69 -1.73
CA LEU A 84 0.40 -6.59 -1.09
C LEU A 84 -0.13 -7.63 -2.09
N PHE A 85 -0.48 -7.20 -3.30
CA PHE A 85 -0.88 -8.09 -4.38
C PHE A 85 0.20 -9.10 -4.72
N ALA A 86 1.46 -8.66 -4.87
CA ALA A 86 2.57 -9.56 -5.16
C ALA A 86 2.75 -10.65 -4.08
N VAL A 87 2.61 -10.28 -2.81
CA VAL A 87 2.71 -11.22 -1.68
C VAL A 87 1.53 -12.19 -1.67
N ALA A 88 0.30 -11.69 -1.78
CA ALA A 88 -0.90 -12.52 -1.83
C ALA A 88 -0.85 -13.50 -3.01
N LEU A 89 -0.41 -13.05 -4.18
CA LEU A 89 -0.28 -13.87 -5.37
C LEU A 89 0.77 -14.98 -5.18
N TYR A 90 1.90 -14.67 -4.55
CA TYR A 90 2.94 -15.67 -4.25
C TYR A 90 2.50 -16.76 -3.26
N LEU A 91 1.72 -16.38 -2.25
CA LEU A 91 1.24 -17.30 -1.22
C LEU A 91 0.10 -18.21 -1.72
N SER A 92 -0.67 -17.75 -2.71
CA SER A 92 -1.86 -18.45 -3.24
C SER A 92 -1.63 -19.22 -4.55
N ASN A 93 -0.45 -19.13 -5.16
CA ASN A 93 -0.15 -19.77 -6.45
C ASN A 93 1.13 -20.59 -6.39
N ASP A 94 1.19 -21.67 -7.16
CA ASP A 94 2.42 -22.46 -7.30
C ASP A 94 3.44 -21.82 -8.25
N LEU A 95 3.80 -20.57 -7.96
CA LEU A 95 4.74 -19.79 -8.76
C LEU A 95 5.97 -19.42 -7.92
N SER A 96 7.15 -19.51 -8.53
CA SER A 96 8.36 -18.97 -7.94
C SER A 96 8.23 -17.45 -7.74
N MET A 97 8.98 -16.88 -6.79
CA MET A 97 9.00 -15.41 -6.60
C MET A 97 9.43 -14.65 -7.86
N ARG A 98 10.27 -15.26 -8.72
CA ARG A 98 10.67 -14.67 -10.01
C ARG A 98 9.50 -14.62 -10.98
N SER A 99 8.73 -15.71 -11.07
CA SER A 99 7.54 -15.81 -11.91
C SER A 99 6.45 -14.84 -11.44
N VAL A 100 6.22 -14.74 -10.13
CA VAL A 100 5.29 -13.75 -9.55
C VAL A 100 5.74 -12.33 -9.87
N ALA A 101 7.03 -12.00 -9.70
CA ALA A 101 7.55 -10.68 -10.03
C ALA A 101 7.35 -10.35 -11.52
N ALA A 102 7.51 -11.32 -12.42
CA ALA A 102 7.21 -11.14 -13.84
C ALA A 102 5.72 -10.87 -14.09
N LYS A 103 4.80 -11.64 -13.49
CA LYS A 103 3.36 -11.40 -13.59
C LYS A 103 2.95 -10.03 -13.06
N VAL A 104 3.50 -9.61 -11.92
CA VAL A 104 3.24 -8.29 -11.33
C VAL A 104 3.73 -7.17 -12.24
N ARG A 105 4.91 -7.32 -12.87
CA ARG A 105 5.38 -6.36 -13.87
C ARG A 105 4.42 -6.23 -15.05
N GLN A 106 3.97 -7.36 -15.59
CA GLN A 106 3.03 -7.35 -16.72
C GLN A 106 1.70 -6.72 -16.32
N GLN A 107 1.11 -7.13 -15.20
CA GLN A 107 -0.21 -6.71 -14.76
C GLN A 107 -0.31 -5.21 -14.44
N PHE A 108 0.72 -4.64 -13.82
CA PHE A 108 0.72 -3.22 -13.44
C PHE A 108 1.59 -2.35 -14.35
N GLY A 109 2.06 -2.90 -15.48
CA GLY A 109 3.02 -2.27 -16.36
C GLY A 109 4.20 -1.69 -15.58
N LEU A 110 5.09 -2.51 -15.02
CA LEU A 110 6.25 -2.04 -14.25
C LEU A 110 7.56 -2.40 -14.94
N ALA A 111 8.39 -1.40 -15.21
CA ALA A 111 9.66 -1.59 -15.92
C ALA A 111 10.63 -2.41 -15.10
N LYS A 112 10.60 -2.20 -13.78
CA LYS A 112 11.39 -2.92 -12.80
C LYS A 112 10.41 -3.34 -11.71
N PHE A 113 10.44 -4.61 -11.30
CA PHE A 113 9.87 -5.16 -10.07
C PHE A 113 10.50 -6.55 -9.93
N SER A 114 11.26 -6.78 -8.87
CA SER A 114 12.10 -7.97 -8.75
C SER A 114 11.61 -8.91 -7.65
N HIS A 115 12.04 -10.17 -7.75
CA HIS A 115 11.81 -11.17 -6.70
C HIS A 115 12.37 -10.71 -5.35
N SER A 116 13.49 -9.96 -5.31
CA SER A 116 14.06 -9.41 -4.07
C SER A 116 13.17 -8.33 -3.45
N THR A 117 12.42 -7.58 -4.27
CA THR A 117 11.41 -6.63 -3.77
C THR A 117 10.23 -7.36 -3.16
N LEU A 118 9.73 -8.42 -3.81
CA LEU A 118 8.71 -9.32 -3.25
C LEU A 118 9.19 -9.98 -1.95
N CYS A 119 10.39 -10.53 -1.92
CA CYS A 119 10.96 -11.19 -0.73
C CYS A 119 11.03 -10.25 0.47
N ARG A 120 11.55 -9.02 0.28
CA ARG A 120 11.60 -8.00 1.34
C ARG A 120 10.21 -7.58 1.82
N ALA A 121 9.24 -7.46 0.90
CA ALA A 121 7.86 -7.15 1.27
C ALA A 121 7.23 -8.29 2.09
N LEU A 122 7.43 -9.55 1.69
CA LEU A 122 6.94 -10.72 2.42
C LEU A 122 7.50 -10.76 3.85
N GLN A 123 8.81 -10.55 4.04
CA GLN A 123 9.40 -10.57 5.38
C GLN A 123 8.83 -9.47 6.28
N LYS A 124 8.77 -8.22 5.78
CA LYS A 124 8.19 -7.11 6.54
C LYS A 124 6.72 -7.33 6.92
N LEU A 125 5.93 -7.90 6.03
CA LEU A 125 4.53 -8.22 6.31
C LEU A 125 4.40 -9.37 7.30
N LYS A 126 5.28 -10.37 7.24
CA LYS A 126 5.32 -11.49 8.18
C LYS A 126 5.58 -10.99 9.61
N GLU A 127 6.51 -10.06 9.78
CA GLU A 127 6.83 -9.43 11.07
C GLU A 127 5.64 -8.65 11.64
N LYS A 128 4.76 -8.12 10.78
CA LYS A 128 3.60 -7.32 11.15
C LYS A 128 2.30 -8.12 11.32
N ILE A 129 2.35 -9.45 11.22
CA ILE A 129 1.13 -10.29 11.35
C ILE A 129 0.34 -9.99 12.64
N PRO A 130 0.96 -9.89 13.84
CA PRO A 130 0.20 -9.63 15.07
C PRO A 130 -0.61 -8.34 15.00
N GLU A 131 -0.01 -7.25 14.50
CA GLU A 131 -0.70 -5.98 14.33
C GLU A 131 -1.78 -6.11 13.26
N LEU A 132 -1.51 -6.76 12.13
CA LEU A 132 -2.48 -6.86 11.05
C LEU A 132 -3.74 -7.65 11.43
N VAL A 133 -3.59 -8.74 12.20
CA VAL A 133 -4.73 -9.51 12.72
C VAL A 133 -5.68 -8.61 13.52
N SER A 134 -5.14 -7.69 14.31
CA SER A 134 -5.94 -6.77 15.13
C SER A 134 -6.58 -5.61 14.36
N LEU A 135 -6.28 -5.44 13.07
CA LEU A 135 -6.79 -4.37 12.22
C LEU A 135 -7.87 -4.84 11.22
N THR A 136 -7.98 -6.16 11.08
CA THR A 136 -8.94 -6.82 10.21
C THR A 136 -9.93 -7.58 11.07
N ASP A 137 -11.19 -7.20 11.00
CA ASP A 137 -12.25 -8.09 11.47
C ASP A 137 -12.16 -9.34 10.59
N ILE A 138 -11.89 -10.48 11.22
CA ILE A 138 -11.62 -11.77 10.55
C ILE A 138 -12.81 -12.20 9.65
N ASN A 139 -13.95 -11.51 9.76
CA ASN A 139 -15.14 -11.65 8.91
C ASN A 139 -15.05 -10.94 7.54
N THR A 140 -13.86 -10.78 6.97
CA THR A 140 -13.79 -10.40 5.56
C THR A 140 -14.13 -11.64 4.73
N ALA A 141 -15.42 -11.85 4.47
CA ALA A 141 -16.04 -12.96 3.73
C ALA A 141 -15.65 -12.99 2.23
N ALA A 142 -14.39 -12.73 1.91
CA ALA A 142 -13.81 -13.10 0.64
C ALA A 142 -13.34 -14.55 0.77
N GLU A 143 -13.72 -15.41 -0.17
CA GLU A 143 -13.13 -16.74 -0.31
C GLU A 143 -11.61 -16.58 -0.33
N THR A 144 -10.96 -16.98 0.77
CA THR A 144 -9.52 -16.93 0.85
C THR A 144 -9.00 -18.10 0.03
N PRO A 145 -8.14 -17.85 -0.98
CA PRO A 145 -7.55 -18.95 -1.72
C PRO A 145 -6.68 -19.81 -0.79
N PRO A 146 -6.55 -21.12 -1.08
CA PRO A 146 -5.68 -21.97 -0.28
C PRO A 146 -4.23 -21.48 -0.36
N ILE A 147 -3.53 -21.63 0.76
CA ILE A 147 -2.08 -21.41 0.78
C ILE A 147 -1.39 -22.53 0.00
N ILE A 148 -0.43 -22.18 -0.85
CA ILE A 148 0.44 -23.14 -1.51
C ILE A 148 1.71 -23.34 -0.67
N PRO A 149 1.85 -24.47 0.05
CA PRO A 149 3.00 -24.72 0.90
C PRO A 149 4.28 -24.87 0.06
N ARG A 150 5.42 -24.50 0.65
CA ARG A 150 6.74 -24.72 0.07
C ARG A 150 7.49 -25.76 0.89
N LYS A 151 8.26 -26.62 0.21
CA LYS A 151 9.03 -27.71 0.83
C LYS A 151 9.93 -27.24 1.99
N ASN A 152 10.40 -26.00 1.96
CA ASN A 152 11.30 -25.42 2.96
C ASN A 152 10.59 -24.60 4.05
N TRP A 153 9.27 -24.72 4.18
CA TRP A 153 8.52 -24.04 5.24
C TRP A 153 8.25 -25.00 6.39
N SER A 154 8.62 -24.59 7.59
CA SER A 154 8.17 -25.27 8.81
C SER A 154 6.65 -25.14 8.94
N PRO A 155 5.97 -26.04 9.67
CA PRO A 155 4.54 -25.92 9.95
C PRO A 155 4.17 -24.55 10.56
N SER A 156 4.99 -24.04 11.48
CA SER A 156 4.80 -22.71 12.07
C SER A 156 4.88 -21.57 11.05
N ARG A 157 5.80 -21.65 10.09
CA ARG A 157 5.94 -20.66 9.01
C ARG A 157 4.76 -20.73 8.05
N GLN A 158 4.29 -21.93 7.72
CA GLN A 158 3.12 -22.12 6.87
C GLN A 158 1.87 -21.52 7.52
N GLU A 159 1.67 -21.74 8.82
CA GLU A 159 0.56 -21.15 9.57
C GLU A 159 0.61 -19.61 9.60
N GLN A 160 1.79 -19.02 9.82
CA GLN A 160 1.98 -17.56 9.72
C GLN A 160 1.59 -17.03 8.34
N TYR A 161 2.06 -17.67 7.27
CA TYR A 161 1.73 -17.26 5.92
C TYR A 161 0.27 -17.50 5.55
N ARG A 162 -0.38 -18.51 6.13
CA ARG A 162 -1.82 -18.73 5.97
C ARG A 162 -2.60 -17.57 6.57
N ARG A 163 -2.28 -17.16 7.80
CA ARG A 163 -2.88 -15.97 8.43
C ARG A 163 -2.64 -14.70 7.60
N LEU A 164 -1.41 -14.52 7.10
CA LEU A 164 -1.09 -13.39 6.24
C LEU A 164 -1.90 -13.43 4.93
N LEU A 165 -2.08 -14.60 4.31
CA LEU A 165 -2.90 -14.74 3.11
C LEU A 165 -4.37 -14.43 3.39
N ASN A 166 -4.93 -14.87 4.52
CA ASN A 166 -6.31 -14.52 4.92
C ASN A 166 -6.49 -13.00 5.00
N ILE A 167 -5.54 -12.29 5.63
CA ILE A 167 -5.54 -10.83 5.70
C ILE A 167 -5.45 -10.22 4.30
N LEU A 168 -4.56 -10.73 3.45
CA LEU A 168 -4.32 -10.12 2.15
C LEU A 168 -5.31 -10.56 1.07
N ALA A 169 -6.10 -11.62 1.25
CA ALA A 169 -6.97 -12.19 0.21
C ALA A 169 -7.83 -11.15 -0.54
N PRO A 170 -8.42 -10.13 0.12
CA PRO A 170 -9.19 -9.10 -0.58
C PRO A 170 -8.41 -8.34 -1.65
N VAL A 171 -7.07 -8.27 -1.57
CA VAL A 171 -6.26 -7.58 -2.58
C VAL A 171 -6.23 -8.31 -3.92
N LEU A 172 -6.53 -9.61 -3.94
CA LEU A 172 -6.56 -10.40 -5.17
C LEU A 172 -7.78 -10.09 -6.03
N ASN A 173 -8.84 -9.53 -5.45
CA ASN A 173 -9.99 -9.03 -6.18
C ASN A 173 -9.69 -7.64 -6.75
N LYS A 174 -9.66 -7.52 -8.09
CA LYS A 174 -9.35 -6.27 -8.82
C LYS A 174 -10.15 -5.05 -8.35
N SER A 175 -11.43 -5.23 -8.00
CA SER A 175 -12.29 -4.11 -7.56
C SER A 175 -11.96 -3.63 -6.14
N LYS A 176 -11.35 -4.50 -5.32
CA LYS A 176 -11.01 -4.23 -3.91
C LYS A 176 -9.53 -3.91 -3.70
N THR A 177 -8.64 -4.28 -4.64
CA THR A 177 -7.17 -4.19 -4.52
C THR A 177 -6.69 -2.85 -3.97
N ILE A 178 -7.08 -1.74 -4.59
CA ILE A 178 -6.58 -0.41 -4.23
C ILE A 178 -7.18 0.07 -2.90
N CYS A 179 -8.52 -0.01 -2.77
CA CYS A 179 -9.24 0.48 -1.60
C CYS A 179 -8.81 -0.27 -0.34
N TYR A 180 -8.84 -1.59 -0.38
CA TYR A 180 -8.44 -2.44 0.75
C TYR A 180 -6.99 -2.19 1.17
N SER A 181 -6.06 -2.17 0.21
CA SER A 181 -4.64 -1.97 0.51
C SER A 181 -4.36 -0.60 1.12
N SER A 182 -5.05 0.43 0.66
CA SER A 182 -4.92 1.80 1.19
C SER A 182 -5.50 1.88 2.60
N LEU A 183 -6.68 1.28 2.83
CA LEU A 183 -7.30 1.22 4.15
C LEU A 183 -6.46 0.42 5.16
N LEU A 184 -5.86 -0.69 4.75
CA LEU A 184 -5.00 -1.49 5.62
C LEU A 184 -3.74 -0.71 6.04
N ASN A 185 -3.11 0.01 5.10
CA ASN A 185 -1.97 0.87 5.42
C ASN A 185 -2.38 2.06 6.31
N TYR A 186 -3.54 2.66 6.05
CA TYR A 186 -4.15 3.71 6.90
C TYR A 186 -4.30 3.24 8.33
N ARG A 187 -5.00 2.12 8.53
CA ARG A 187 -5.26 1.52 9.84
C ARG A 187 -3.97 1.14 10.56
N CYS A 188 -3.00 0.56 9.83
CA CYS A 188 -1.70 0.19 10.39
C CYS A 188 -0.93 1.41 10.91
N TYR A 189 -0.87 2.48 10.14
CA TYR A 189 -0.20 3.71 10.56
C TYR A 189 -0.89 4.34 11.76
N ASN A 190 -2.23 4.47 11.75
CA ASN A 190 -2.93 5.09 12.89
C ASN A 190 -2.77 4.30 14.19
N LYS A 191 -2.61 2.98 14.12
CA LYS A 191 -2.39 2.15 15.31
C LYS A 191 -0.94 2.16 15.78
N THR A 192 0.03 2.20 14.86
CA THR A 192 1.43 1.91 15.19
C THR A 192 2.39 3.08 14.96
N MET A 193 1.90 4.17 14.37
CA MET A 193 2.67 5.28 13.81
C MET A 193 3.75 4.84 12.80
N LYS A 194 3.59 3.63 12.22
CA LYS A 194 4.50 3.03 11.24
C LYS A 194 3.73 2.61 10.01
N PHE A 195 4.30 2.86 8.83
CA PHE A 195 3.74 2.35 7.58
C PHE A 195 3.88 0.83 7.47
N LEU A 196 3.08 0.25 6.58
CA LEU A 196 3.01 -1.19 6.38
C LEU A 196 4.32 -1.81 5.83
N LEU A 197 5.10 -1.05 5.06
CA LEU A 197 6.30 -1.53 4.34
C LEU A 197 7.51 -0.61 4.47
#